data_AF-A0A7K8UCK8-F1
#
_entry.id   AF-A0A7K8UCK8-F1
#
_cell.length_a   1.000
_cell.length_b   1.000
_cell.length_c   1.000
_cell.angle_alpha   90.00
_cell.angle_beta   90.00
_cell.angle_gamma   90.00
#
_symmetry.space_group_name_H-M   'P 1'
#
loop_
_entity.id
_entity.type
_entity.pdbx_description
1 polymer ?
#
loop_
_entity_poly.entity_id
_entity_poly.type
_entity_poly.pdbx_seq_one_letter_code
_entity_poly.pdbx_strand_id
1 'polypeptide(L)'
;GGGRLGHPANAWVTPLTPRRGGGDPDSVVLCVLATDQEDEGGGALQIHFTLIQAFCCDNDIHILRVSGMQRLAAILGEPEPGTEPRDLHCLLVTNPHTDAWKSQGLAEVGGDCAESRDKNQWVPYVCLQER
;
A
#
# COMPACT_ATOMS: atom_id res chain seq x y z
N GLY A 1 20.49 -5.43 -31.39
CA GLY A 1 19.11 -5.79 -31.05
C GLY A 1 18.86 -5.33 -29.63
N GLY A 2 17.93 -4.40 -29.42
CA GLY A 2 17.65 -3.82 -28.10
C GLY A 2 16.91 -4.79 -27.20
N GLY A 3 17.49 -5.10 -26.04
CA GLY A 3 16.82 -5.80 -24.96
C GLY A 3 15.85 -4.86 -24.26
N ARG A 4 14.55 -5.12 -24.37
CA ARG A 4 13.55 -4.54 -23.47
C ARG A 4 13.78 -5.14 -22.09
N LEU A 5 14.38 -4.37 -21.18
CA LEU A 5 14.31 -4.62 -19.75
C LEU A 5 12.83 -4.55 -19.37
N GLY A 6 12.20 -5.71 -19.15
CA GLY A 6 10.88 -5.79 -18.58
C GLY A 6 10.96 -5.25 -17.15
N HIS A 7 10.43 -4.06 -16.92
CA HIS A 7 10.24 -3.56 -15.56
C HIS A 7 9.18 -4.42 -14.87
N PRO A 8 9.38 -4.81 -13.61
CA PRO A 8 8.37 -5.58 -12.88
C PRO A 8 7.13 -4.71 -12.68
N ALA A 9 5.94 -5.28 -12.87
CA ALA A 9 4.65 -4.57 -12.91
C ALA A 9 4.27 -3.86 -11.59
N ASN A 10 5.07 -4.03 -10.55
CA ASN A 10 4.88 -3.55 -9.17
C ASN A 10 6.01 -2.62 -8.70
N ALA A 11 6.87 -2.10 -9.59
CA ALA A 11 7.99 -1.21 -9.23
C ALA A 11 7.59 0.10 -8.51
N TRP A 12 6.29 0.42 -8.47
CA TRP A 12 5.70 1.58 -7.79
C TRP A 12 5.19 1.28 -6.37
N VAL A 13 5.21 0.01 -5.94
CA VAL A 13 4.87 -0.42 -4.58
C VAL A 13 6.15 -0.65 -3.80
N THR A 14 6.37 0.11 -2.73
CA THR A 14 7.52 -0.09 -1.85
C THR A 14 7.06 -0.44 -0.43
N PRO A 15 7.61 -1.51 0.18
CA PRO A 15 7.40 -1.78 1.59
C PRO A 15 8.13 -0.72 2.44
N LEU A 16 7.54 -0.36 3.59
CA LEU A 16 8.18 0.51 4.58
C LEU A 16 9.40 -0.18 5.19
N THR A 17 10.58 -0.05 4.58
CA THR A 17 11.82 -0.48 5.24
C THR A 17 12.31 0.62 6.20
N PRO A 18 12.68 0.29 7.44
CA PRO A 18 13.10 1.29 8.44
C PRO A 18 14.49 1.92 8.17
N ARG A 19 15.05 1.77 6.96
CA ARG A 19 16.38 2.29 6.60
C ARG A 19 16.27 3.47 5.65
N ARG A 20 16.25 4.67 6.24
CA ARG A 20 16.80 5.95 5.76
C ARG A 20 17.13 6.01 4.25
N GLY A 21 16.13 6.33 3.42
CA GLY A 21 16.35 6.87 2.08
C GLY A 21 15.28 6.49 1.06
N GLY A 22 14.58 7.50 0.52
CA GLY A 22 14.07 7.47 -0.86
C GLY A 22 12.56 7.43 -1.04
N GLY A 23 11.84 8.42 -0.50
CA GLY A 23 10.47 8.67 -0.92
C GLY A 23 10.02 10.02 -0.40
N ASP A 24 9.97 11.02 -1.29
CA ASP A 24 9.26 12.25 -1.00
C ASP A 24 7.82 11.88 -0.62
N PRO A 25 7.29 12.32 0.54
CA PRO A 25 5.90 12.03 0.92
C PRO A 25 4.91 12.57 -0.14
N ASP A 26 5.32 13.60 -0.87
CA ASP A 26 4.62 14.18 -2.02
C ASP A 26 4.45 13.19 -3.20
N SER A 27 5.34 12.19 -3.30
CA SER A 27 5.23 11.13 -4.31
C SER A 27 4.31 10.00 -3.89
N VAL A 28 3.85 9.93 -2.65
CA VAL A 28 2.98 8.85 -2.17
C VAL A 28 1.52 9.23 -2.42
N VAL A 29 0.77 8.34 -3.06
CA VAL A 29 -0.63 8.60 -3.45
C VAL A 29 -1.62 7.68 -2.74
N LEU A 30 -1.17 6.51 -2.28
CA LEU A 30 -1.99 5.57 -1.54
C LEU A 30 -1.14 4.79 -0.53
N CYS A 31 -1.67 4.64 0.68
CA CYS A 31 -1.14 3.80 1.75
C CYS A 31 -2.10 2.64 2.01
N VAL A 32 -1.58 1.41 1.98
CA VAL A 32 -2.36 0.19 2.21
C VAL A 32 -1.86 -0.46 3.50
N LEU A 33 -2.72 -0.49 4.52
CA LEU A 33 -2.48 -1.19 5.77
C LEU A 33 -3.06 -2.60 5.69
N ALA A 34 -2.22 -3.62 5.56
CA ALA A 34 -2.69 -5.01 5.50
C ALA A 34 -2.65 -5.66 6.87
N THR A 35 -3.77 -6.24 7.29
CA THR A 35 -3.87 -7.01 8.53
C THR A 35 -4.97 -8.05 8.41
N ASP A 36 -4.69 -9.26 8.87
CA ASP A 36 -5.71 -10.29 9.06
C ASP A 36 -6.16 -10.31 10.53
N GLN A 37 -7.32 -10.91 10.81
CA GLN A 37 -7.94 -10.89 12.14
C GLN A 37 -7.04 -11.46 13.25
N GLU A 38 -6.07 -12.31 12.91
CA GLU A 38 -5.10 -12.90 13.83
C GLU A 38 -3.98 -11.92 14.24
N ASP A 39 -3.75 -10.87 13.45
CA ASP A 39 -2.68 -9.89 13.61
C ASP A 39 -3.14 -8.60 14.32
N GLU A 40 -4.47 -8.38 14.41
CA GLU A 40 -5.09 -7.29 15.18
C GLU A 40 -4.89 -7.42 16.72
N GLY A 41 -4.27 -8.50 17.19
CA GLY A 41 -4.02 -8.80 18.60
C GLY A 41 -2.69 -8.27 19.18
N GLY A 42 -1.78 -7.77 18.34
CA GLY A 42 -0.49 -7.23 18.79
C GLY A 42 -0.57 -5.73 19.07
N GLY A 43 -0.57 -5.30 20.34
CA GLY A 43 -0.64 -3.87 20.71
C GLY A 43 0.42 -2.97 20.04
N ALA A 44 1.57 -3.53 19.63
CA ALA A 44 2.61 -2.81 18.90
C ALA A 44 2.21 -2.46 17.45
N LEU A 45 1.52 -3.36 16.76
CA LEU A 45 1.09 -3.13 15.38
C LEU A 45 -0.05 -2.11 15.31
N GLN A 46 -0.95 -2.16 16.27
CA GLN A 46 -2.04 -1.19 16.38
C GLN A 46 -1.52 0.24 16.61
N ILE A 47 -0.43 0.41 17.39
CA ILE A 47 0.26 1.69 17.54
C ILE A 47 0.86 2.14 16.21
N HIS A 48 1.51 1.23 15.48
CA HIS A 48 2.11 1.54 14.19
C HIS A 48 1.07 2.05 13.17
N PHE A 49 -0.06 1.37 13.06
CA PHE A 49 -1.16 1.78 12.19
C PHE A 49 -1.78 3.11 12.60
N THR A 50 -1.88 3.38 13.91
CA THR A 50 -2.38 4.66 14.41
C THR A 50 -1.46 5.81 14.00
N LEU A 51 -0.15 5.63 14.12
CA LEU A 51 0.84 6.64 13.71
C LEU A 51 0.82 6.87 12.19
N ILE A 52 0.75 5.79 11.41
CA ILE A 52 0.68 5.89 9.94
C ILE A 52 -0.61 6.58 9.51
N GLN A 53 -1.75 6.23 10.12
CA GLN A 53 -3.02 6.87 9.82
C GLN A 53 -2.95 8.38 10.07
N ALA A 54 -2.42 8.81 11.21
CA ALA A 54 -2.23 10.23 11.49
C ALA A 54 -1.36 10.89 10.41
N PHE A 55 -0.21 10.28 10.09
CA PHE A 55 0.69 10.78 9.06
C PHE A 55 0.01 10.91 7.67
N CYS A 56 -0.71 9.89 7.22
CA CYS A 56 -1.41 9.93 5.93
C CYS A 56 -2.52 10.97 5.90
N CYS A 57 -3.26 11.14 7.00
CA CYS A 57 -4.29 12.17 7.11
C CYS A 57 -3.70 13.59 7.06
N ASP A 58 -2.58 13.84 7.73
CA ASP A 58 -1.89 15.14 7.73
C ASP A 58 -1.29 15.49 6.35
N ASN A 59 -0.88 14.49 5.57
CA ASN A 59 -0.23 14.68 4.26
C ASN A 59 -1.19 14.47 3.06
N ASP A 60 -2.49 14.36 3.30
CA ASP A 60 -3.53 14.10 2.30
C ASP A 60 -3.26 12.85 1.42
N ILE A 61 -2.64 11.84 2.03
CA ILE A 61 -2.40 10.55 1.39
C ILE A 61 -3.64 9.68 1.61
N HIS A 62 -4.20 9.14 0.53
CA HIS A 62 -5.28 8.16 0.66
C HIS A 62 -4.80 6.95 1.45
N ILE A 63 -5.60 6.49 2.40
CA ILE A 63 -5.27 5.34 3.24
C ILE A 63 -6.45 4.38 3.31
N LEU A 64 -6.18 3.08 3.25
CA LEU A 64 -7.18 2.03 3.43
C LEU A 64 -6.59 0.83 4.15
N ARG A 65 -7.46 0.06 4.81
CA ARG A 65 -7.10 -1.23 5.40
C ARG A 65 -7.53 -2.36 4.48
N VAL A 66 -6.70 -3.40 4.38
CA VAL A 66 -7.02 -4.63 3.67
C VAL A 66 -6.84 -5.86 4.54
N SER A 67 -7.67 -6.86 4.31
CA SER A 67 -7.47 -8.24 4.78
C SER A 67 -7.32 -9.22 3.62
N GLY A 68 -6.87 -10.43 3.91
CA GLY A 68 -6.49 -11.43 2.92
C GLY A 68 -5.03 -11.27 2.51
N MET A 69 -4.10 -11.28 3.47
CA MET A 69 -2.67 -11.07 3.22
C MET A 69 -2.09 -12.11 2.26
N GLN A 70 -2.60 -13.34 2.26
CA GLN A 70 -2.20 -14.37 1.28
C GLN A 70 -2.51 -13.95 -0.16
N ARG A 71 -3.71 -13.39 -0.40
CA ARG A 71 -4.12 -12.88 -1.71
C ARG A 71 -3.28 -11.66 -2.09
N LEU A 72 -3.00 -10.77 -1.13
CA LEU A 72 -2.13 -9.61 -1.33
C LEU A 72 -0.72 -10.02 -1.76
N ALA A 73 -0.13 -11.02 -1.09
CA ALA A 73 1.17 -11.58 -1.44
C ALA A 73 1.17 -12.14 -2.88
N ALA A 74 0.13 -12.88 -3.25
CA ALA A 74 -0.02 -13.42 -4.60
C ALA A 74 -0.13 -12.32 -5.67
N ILE A 75 -0.80 -11.19 -5.37
CA ILE A 75 -0.91 -10.03 -6.29
C ILE A 75 0.45 -9.35 -6.46
N LEU A 76 1.23 -9.21 -5.39
CA LEU A 76 2.53 -8.55 -5.40
C LEU A 76 3.66 -9.41 -5.97
N GLY A 77 3.40 -10.70 -6.19
CA GLY A 77 4.37 -11.67 -6.66
C GLY A 77 5.33 -12.14 -5.57
N GLU A 78 5.89 -13.33 -5.77
CA GLU A 78 6.84 -13.92 -4.84
C GLU A 78 8.14 -13.10 -4.79
N PRO A 79 8.74 -12.95 -3.59
CA PRO A 79 10.07 -12.36 -3.48
C PRO A 79 11.11 -13.24 -4.19
N GLU A 80 12.12 -12.62 -4.81
CA GLU A 80 13.21 -13.35 -5.47
C GLU A 80 13.92 -14.27 -4.46
N PRO A 81 14.37 -15.46 -4.89
CA PRO A 81 15.02 -16.42 -4.00
C PRO A 81 16.27 -15.79 -3.36
N GLY A 82 16.32 -15.77 -2.03
CA GLY A 82 17.40 -15.16 -1.25
C GLY A 82 17.14 -13.73 -0.78
N THR A 83 15.95 -13.18 -1.02
CA THR A 83 15.53 -11.89 -0.44
C THR A 83 14.75 -12.10 0.85
N GLU A 84 14.86 -11.13 1.77
CA GLU A 84 14.09 -11.15 3.01
C GLU A 84 12.58 -11.11 2.71
N PRO A 85 11.73 -11.78 3.53
CA PRO A 85 10.29 -11.70 3.36
C PRO A 85 9.84 -10.24 3.38
N ARG A 86 9.01 -9.87 2.38
CA ARG A 86 8.48 -8.51 2.28
C ARG A 86 7.55 -8.26 3.44
N ASP A 87 7.74 -7.14 4.14
CA ASP A 87 6.72 -6.65 5.06
C ASP A 87 5.50 -6.22 4.24
N LEU A 88 4.37 -6.90 4.45
CA LEU A 88 3.12 -6.62 3.73
C LEU A 88 2.15 -5.78 4.55
N HIS A 89 2.46 -5.52 5.83
CA HIS A 89 1.56 -4.83 6.76
C HIS A 89 1.38 -3.36 6.40
N CYS A 90 2.34 -2.75 5.73
CA CYS A 90 2.21 -1.41 5.18
C CYS A 90 2.90 -1.26 3.83
N LEU A 91 2.10 -0.97 2.81
CA LEU A 91 2.56 -0.78 1.43
C LEU A 91 2.28 0.66 1.00
N LEU A 92 3.30 1.32 0.45
CA LEU A 92 3.16 2.64 -0.14
C LEU A 92 3.14 2.55 -1.66
N VAL A 93 2.10 3.12 -2.24
CA VAL A 93 1.96 3.32 -3.67
C VAL A 93 2.49 4.71 -3.97
N THR A 94 3.54 4.77 -4.77
CA THR A 94 4.14 6.02 -5.21
C THR A 94 3.79 6.32 -6.66
N ASN A 95 3.76 7.60 -7.01
CA ASN A 95 3.70 8.13 -8.36
C ASN A 95 5.10 8.03 -9.00
N PRO A 96 5.42 7.01 -9.81
CA PRO A 96 6.58 7.12 -10.70
C PRO A 96 6.29 8.31 -11.61
N HIS A 97 7.23 9.23 -11.80
CA HIS A 97 7.07 10.52 -12.51
C HIS A 97 6.72 10.41 -14.02
N THR A 98 6.13 9.28 -14.42
CA THR A 98 5.66 8.88 -15.74
C THR A 98 4.19 8.47 -15.60
N ASP A 99 3.27 8.90 -16.46
CA ASP A 99 1.82 8.57 -16.40
C ASP A 99 1.46 7.06 -16.40
N ALA A 100 2.45 6.16 -16.43
CA ALA A 100 2.31 4.70 -16.47
C ALA A 100 1.53 4.09 -15.28
N TRP A 101 1.38 4.80 -14.16
CA TRP A 101 0.68 4.32 -12.96
C TRP A 101 -0.78 4.79 -12.84
N LYS A 102 -1.26 5.68 -13.74
CA LYS A 102 -2.66 6.13 -13.77
C LYS A 102 -3.58 5.01 -14.27
N SER A 103 -3.76 4.00 -13.43
CA SER A 103 -4.78 2.98 -13.65
C SER A 103 -6.13 3.52 -13.20
N GLN A 104 -7.19 3.16 -13.94
CA GLN A 104 -8.56 3.49 -13.55
C GLN A 104 -8.87 3.01 -12.14
N GLY A 105 -8.41 1.81 -11.77
CA GLY A 105 -8.64 1.24 -10.45
C GLY A 105 -8.06 2.06 -9.30
N LEU A 106 -6.89 2.70 -9.48
CA LEU A 106 -6.31 3.54 -8.43
C LEU A 106 -7.07 4.86 -8.27
N ALA A 107 -7.57 5.43 -9.36
CA ALA A 107 -8.43 6.61 -9.32
C ALA A 107 -9.77 6.30 -8.63
N GLU A 108 -10.34 5.11 -8.88
CA GLU A 108 -11.55 4.63 -8.19
C GLU A 108 -11.30 4.48 -6.68
N VAL A 109 -10.20 3.83 -6.29
CA VAL A 109 -9.81 3.69 -4.87
C VAL A 109 -9.61 5.05 -4.19
N GLY A 110 -8.95 6.00 -4.86
CA GLY A 110 -8.80 7.37 -4.34
C GLY A 110 -10.14 8.09 -4.15
N GLY A 111 -11.06 7.92 -5.10
CA GLY A 111 -12.43 8.41 -5.01
C GLY A 111 -13.20 7.82 -3.83
N ASP A 112 -13.13 6.49 -3.64
CA ASP A 112 -13.73 5.79 -2.50
C ASP A 112 -13.15 6.27 -1.16
N CYS A 113 -11.84 6.47 -1.08
CA CYS A 113 -11.20 7.04 0.11
C CYS A 113 -11.70 8.47 0.39
N ALA A 114 -11.85 9.31 -0.63
CA ALA A 114 -12.36 10.67 -0.48
C ALA A 114 -13.83 10.69 -0.04
N GLU A 115 -14.68 9.85 -0.65
CA GLU A 115 -16.09 9.71 -0.26
C GLU A 115 -16.22 9.17 1.18
N SER A 116 -15.41 8.19 1.54
CA SER A 116 -15.39 7.64 2.90
C SER A 116 -15.00 8.71 3.93
N ARG A 117 -14.05 9.59 3.60
CA ARG A 117 -13.64 10.71 4.44
C ARG A 117 -14.78 11.70 4.67
N ASP A 118 -15.58 12.02 3.66
CA ASP A 118 -16.77 12.88 3.80
C ASP A 118 -17.80 12.26 4.77
N LYS A 119 -17.92 10.93 4.77
CA LYS A 119 -18.75 10.16 5.71
C LYS A 119 -18.10 9.93 7.08
N ASN A 120 -17.00 10.61 7.39
CA ASN A 120 -16.24 10.47 8.62
C ASN A 120 -15.69 9.03 8.86
N GLN A 121 -15.50 8.27 7.77
CA GLN A 121 -14.86 6.95 7.73
C GLN A 121 -13.44 7.10 7.15
N TRP A 122 -12.52 7.52 8.02
CA TRP A 122 -11.17 7.96 7.64
C TRP A 122 -10.28 6.87 7.04
N VAL A 123 -10.58 5.60 7.33
CA VAL A 123 -9.84 4.45 6.82
C VAL A 123 -10.83 3.40 6.35
N PRO A 124 -11.24 3.41 5.07
CA PRO A 124 -12.08 2.35 4.53
C PRO A 124 -11.38 0.99 4.63
N TYR A 125 -12.18 -0.06 4.77
CA TYR A 125 -11.72 -1.43 4.92
C TYR A 125 -12.19 -2.29 3.75
N VAL A 126 -11.27 -3.08 3.17
CA VAL A 126 -11.53 -3.92 1.99
C VAL A 126 -11.06 -5.35 2.24
N CYS A 127 -11.94 -6.33 2.03
CA CYS A 127 -11.57 -7.74 2.07
C CYS A 127 -11.16 -8.23 0.68
N LEU A 128 -9.89 -8.62 0.50
CA LEU A 128 -9.46 -9.27 -0.74
C LEU A 128 -10.08 -10.67 -0.81
N GLN A 129 -11.01 -10.86 -1.72
CA GLN A 129 -11.61 -12.19 -1.99
C GLN A 129 -10.56 -13.13 -2.58
N GLU A 130 -10.75 -14.44 -2.54
CA GLU A 130 -10.01 -15.42 -3.36
C GLU A 130 -10.65 -15.50 -4.77
N ARG A 131 -9.92 -15.96 -5.79
CA ARG A 131 -10.39 -15.96 -7.20
C ARG A 131 -10.79 -17.35 -7.65
#